data_AF-A0A5R8KHF2-F1
#
_entry.id   AF-A0A5R8KHF2-F1
#
_cell.length_a   1.000
_cell.length_b   1.000
_cell.length_c   1.000
_cell.angle_alpha   90.00
_cell.angle_beta   90.00
_cell.angle_gamma   90.00
#
_symmetry.space_group_name_H-M   'P 1'
#
loop_
_entity.id
_entity.type
_entity.pdbx_description
1 polymer ?
#
loop_
_entity_poly.entity_id
_entity_poly.type
_entity_poly.pdbx_seq_one_letter_code
_entity_poly.pdbx_strand_id
1 'polypeptide(L)'
;MNTPFDDHISTDTAELYWNDKPSSDGKDPVRIHLLWGDGVKILEPGVDRTKVRSRGRDRVGWVKNESLGGKSLMEFYYIDVGQGDGLLIKTPDFQHILIDGGWPRTSQDAGKNAADFVDWKFFHDYAVDQIELEAMICSHNDQDHYGGLWDLLNPEQVEDLDTKGVRVKNFYHAGLGWWKKGSKKWLGEYHPKTGETFFTPLMGDRNAIIAALGNNEPRLAGEWAQFFQRVVESKWKNNQPTTIQRLSHVDETN
;
A
#
# COMPACT_ATOMS: atom_id res chain seq x y z
N MET A 1 -2.91 18.09 6.87
CA MET A 1 -2.99 16.72 6.32
C MET A 1 -1.98 16.61 5.19
N ASN A 2 -1.31 15.47 5.02
CA ASN A 2 -0.25 15.30 4.02
C ASN A 2 -0.86 14.70 2.73
N THR A 3 -1.71 15.46 2.05
CA THR A 3 -2.35 15.07 0.77
C THR A 3 -1.74 15.87 -0.38
N PRO A 4 -1.58 15.30 -1.59
CA PRO A 4 -1.11 16.04 -2.77
C PRO A 4 -2.20 16.92 -3.40
N PHE A 5 -3.42 16.88 -2.88
CA PHE A 5 -4.60 17.56 -3.43
C PHE A 5 -5.02 18.76 -2.58
N ASP A 6 -5.49 19.81 -3.24
CA ASP A 6 -5.97 21.03 -2.59
C ASP A 6 -7.48 20.96 -2.27
N ASP A 7 -8.22 20.18 -3.07
CA ASP A 7 -9.67 20.00 -2.94
C ASP A 7 -10.09 18.61 -3.48
N HIS A 8 -11.37 18.28 -3.43
CA HIS A 8 -11.95 17.06 -3.97
C HIS A 8 -13.27 17.34 -4.68
N ILE A 9 -13.68 16.43 -5.57
CA ILE A 9 -14.99 16.50 -6.21
C ILE A 9 -16.11 16.25 -5.19
N SER A 10 -17.11 17.13 -5.16
CA SER A 10 -18.24 17.11 -4.22
C SER A 10 -19.51 16.43 -4.75
N THR A 11 -19.59 16.19 -6.06
CA THR A 11 -20.73 15.58 -6.76
C THR A 11 -20.43 14.13 -7.15
N ASP A 12 -21.46 13.32 -7.42
CA ASP A 12 -21.33 11.91 -7.85
C ASP A 12 -20.36 11.75 -9.03
N THR A 13 -20.49 12.65 -10.00
CA THR A 13 -19.57 12.80 -11.12
C THR A 13 -19.34 14.28 -11.43
N ALA A 14 -18.20 14.59 -12.03
CA ALA A 14 -17.88 15.90 -12.56
C ALA A 14 -17.14 15.78 -13.89
N GLU A 15 -17.41 16.68 -14.83
CA GLU A 15 -16.72 16.74 -16.12
C GLU A 15 -15.44 17.57 -15.99
N LEU A 16 -14.32 17.02 -16.48
CA LEU A 16 -13.09 17.77 -16.69
C LEU A 16 -13.06 18.24 -18.15
N TYR A 17 -13.25 19.53 -18.39
CA TYR A 17 -13.30 20.12 -19.72
C TYR A 17 -11.92 20.56 -20.24
N TRP A 18 -11.81 20.69 -21.56
CA TRP A 18 -10.64 21.32 -22.18
C TRP A 18 -10.63 22.86 -22.05
N ASN A 19 -11.80 23.48 -21.95
CA ASN A 19 -11.98 24.93 -22.01
C ASN A 19 -12.37 25.54 -20.65
N ASP A 20 -11.94 26.78 -20.42
CA ASP A 20 -12.13 27.55 -19.18
C ASP A 20 -13.56 28.02 -18.96
N LYS A 21 -14.33 28.21 -20.02
CA LYS A 21 -15.70 28.71 -19.97
C LYS A 21 -16.65 27.85 -20.78
N PRO A 22 -17.95 27.83 -20.41
CA PRO A 22 -18.97 27.19 -21.22
C PRO A 22 -19.08 27.82 -22.61
N SER A 23 -19.20 27.00 -23.64
CA SER A 23 -19.50 27.47 -24.99
C SER A 23 -20.95 27.97 -25.08
N SER A 24 -21.19 28.94 -25.97
CA SER A 24 -22.54 29.51 -26.18
C SER A 24 -23.54 28.50 -26.73
N ASP A 25 -23.07 27.42 -27.37
CA ASP A 25 -23.90 26.34 -27.91
C ASP A 25 -24.05 25.14 -26.96
N GLY A 26 -23.45 25.21 -25.76
CA GLY A 26 -23.53 24.18 -24.73
C GLY A 26 -22.76 22.88 -25.05
N LYS A 27 -21.94 22.86 -26.10
CA LYS A 27 -21.17 21.69 -26.54
C LYS A 27 -19.71 21.79 -26.11
N ASP A 28 -19.49 21.79 -24.80
CA ASP A 28 -18.14 21.82 -24.27
C ASP A 28 -17.45 20.45 -24.42
N PRO A 29 -16.21 20.41 -24.96
CA PRO A 29 -15.49 19.17 -25.09
C PRO A 29 -15.01 18.69 -23.71
N VAL A 30 -15.49 17.51 -23.32
CA VAL A 30 -15.10 16.81 -22.09
C VAL A 30 -13.85 15.98 -22.33
N ARG A 31 -12.85 16.11 -21.46
CA ARG A 31 -11.61 15.32 -21.47
C ARG A 31 -11.80 13.99 -20.76
N ILE A 32 -12.27 14.02 -19.52
CA ILE A 32 -12.60 12.84 -18.70
C ILE A 32 -13.75 13.16 -17.74
N HIS A 33 -14.33 12.13 -17.16
CA HIS A 33 -15.22 12.26 -16.00
C HIS A 33 -14.43 11.93 -14.73
N LEU A 34 -14.56 12.78 -13.74
CA LEU A 34 -14.10 12.60 -12.38
C LEU A 34 -15.26 12.06 -11.53
N LEU A 35 -14.92 11.33 -10.49
CA LEU A 35 -15.87 10.71 -9.56
C LEU A 35 -15.89 11.47 -8.23
N TRP A 36 -16.96 11.31 -7.47
CA TRP A 36 -17.06 11.82 -6.11
C TRP A 36 -15.83 11.44 -5.28
N GLY A 37 -15.23 12.44 -4.62
CA GLY A 37 -14.04 12.24 -3.80
C GLY A 37 -12.72 12.16 -4.56
N ASP A 38 -12.72 12.24 -5.90
CA ASP A 38 -11.47 12.38 -6.67
C ASP A 38 -10.74 13.67 -6.21
N GLY A 39 -9.48 13.51 -5.84
CA GLY A 39 -8.63 14.62 -5.42
C GLY A 39 -8.24 15.50 -6.61
N VAL A 40 -8.22 16.81 -6.40
CA VAL A 40 -7.83 17.78 -7.41
C VAL A 40 -6.77 18.73 -6.86
N LYS A 41 -5.77 19.03 -7.69
CA LYS A 41 -4.81 20.10 -7.44
C LYS A 41 -5.24 21.34 -8.20
N ILE A 42 -5.48 22.44 -7.50
CA ILE A 42 -5.90 23.71 -8.11
C ILE A 42 -4.67 24.37 -8.75
N LEU A 43 -4.77 24.64 -10.04
CA LEU A 43 -3.71 25.31 -10.79
C LEU A 43 -4.00 26.79 -11.00
N GLU A 44 -5.26 27.10 -11.32
CA GLU A 44 -5.71 28.47 -11.62
C GLU A 44 -7.22 28.58 -11.29
N PRO A 45 -7.60 29.30 -10.23
CA PRO A 45 -9.00 29.60 -9.94
C PRO A 45 -9.63 30.43 -11.06
N GLY A 46 -10.88 30.12 -11.43
CA GLY A 46 -11.64 30.90 -12.42
C GLY A 46 -13.05 31.21 -11.95
N VAL A 47 -13.78 32.00 -12.74
CA VAL A 47 -15.12 32.52 -12.37
C VAL A 47 -16.19 31.43 -12.46
N ASP A 48 -16.25 30.70 -13.57
CA ASP A 48 -17.23 29.64 -13.80
C ASP A 48 -16.63 28.25 -13.56
N ARG A 49 -15.39 28.06 -14.01
CA ARG A 49 -14.61 26.83 -13.87
C ARG A 49 -13.25 27.15 -13.28
N THR A 50 -12.71 26.20 -12.51
CA THR A 50 -11.36 26.24 -11.98
C THR A 50 -10.49 25.25 -12.73
N LYS A 51 -9.28 25.68 -13.09
CA LYS A 51 -8.29 24.82 -13.73
C LYS A 51 -7.67 23.92 -12.68
N VAL A 52 -7.74 22.62 -12.92
CA VAL A 52 -7.26 21.60 -12.00
C VAL A 52 -6.41 20.55 -12.70
N ARG A 53 -5.60 19.86 -11.91
CA ARG A 53 -5.00 18.58 -12.26
C ARG A 53 -5.61 17.48 -11.39
N SER A 54 -6.01 16.37 -12.00
CA SER A 54 -6.58 15.22 -11.27
C SER A 54 -6.34 13.91 -12.03
N ARG A 55 -6.23 12.78 -11.31
CA ARG A 55 -6.10 11.42 -11.87
C ARG A 55 -4.89 11.25 -12.80
N GLY A 56 -3.74 11.83 -12.46
CA GLY A 56 -2.60 11.91 -13.38
C GLY A 56 -1.67 13.11 -13.17
N ARG A 57 -0.41 12.97 -13.62
CA ARG A 57 0.56 14.07 -13.70
C ARG A 57 0.25 15.09 -14.82
N ASP A 58 -0.36 14.63 -15.90
CA ASP A 58 -0.56 15.33 -17.18
C ASP A 58 -2.04 15.65 -17.48
N ARG A 59 -2.95 15.24 -16.59
CA ARG A 59 -4.39 15.43 -16.74
C ARG A 59 -4.83 16.76 -16.15
N VAL A 60 -4.62 17.80 -16.96
CA VAL A 60 -5.06 19.18 -16.67
C VAL A 60 -6.32 19.51 -17.46
N GLY A 61 -7.28 20.14 -16.81
CA GLY A 61 -8.46 20.67 -17.45
C GLY A 61 -9.21 21.61 -16.53
N TRP A 62 -10.46 21.87 -16.83
CA TRP A 62 -11.30 22.80 -16.10
C TRP A 62 -12.49 22.05 -15.52
N VAL A 63 -12.81 22.29 -14.25
CA VAL A 63 -13.98 21.71 -13.58
C VAL A 63 -14.89 22.85 -13.14
N LYS A 64 -16.21 22.64 -13.17
CA LYS A 64 -17.16 23.64 -12.67
C LYS A 64 -16.89 23.90 -11.18
N ASN A 65 -16.96 25.17 -10.78
CA ASN A 65 -16.71 25.55 -9.39
C ASN A 65 -17.69 24.88 -8.41
N GLU A 66 -18.93 24.62 -8.84
CA GLU A 66 -19.95 23.93 -8.02
C GLU A 66 -19.63 22.45 -7.74
N SER A 67 -18.74 21.83 -8.54
CA SER A 67 -18.32 20.43 -8.34
C SER A 67 -17.13 20.29 -7.39
N LEU A 68 -16.58 21.41 -6.90
CA LEU A 68 -15.49 21.47 -5.92
C LEU A 68 -16.04 21.58 -4.48
N GLY A 69 -15.16 21.64 -3.48
CA GLY A 69 -15.54 21.67 -2.06
C GLY A 69 -15.94 20.30 -1.50
N GLY A 70 -15.42 19.22 -2.09
CA GLY A 70 -15.67 17.86 -1.66
C GLY A 70 -14.82 17.43 -0.47
N LYS A 71 -14.79 16.12 -0.24
CA LYS A 71 -13.93 15.50 0.78
C LYS A 71 -13.28 14.24 0.23
N SER A 72 -12.07 13.98 0.70
CA SER A 72 -11.38 12.70 0.49
C SER A 72 -12.22 11.56 1.09
N LEU A 73 -12.42 10.50 0.31
CA LEU A 73 -13.21 9.35 0.72
C LEU A 73 -12.32 8.19 1.20
N MET A 74 -12.93 7.22 1.88
CA MET A 74 -12.31 5.93 2.08
C MET A 74 -12.43 5.11 0.79
N GLU A 75 -11.32 4.53 0.35
CA GLU A 75 -11.24 3.77 -0.90
C GLU A 75 -10.63 2.39 -0.61
N PHE A 76 -11.21 1.36 -1.21
CA PHE A 76 -10.74 -0.01 -1.14
C PHE A 76 -10.37 -0.47 -2.55
N TYR A 77 -9.14 -0.92 -2.70
CA TYR A 77 -8.59 -1.47 -3.94
C TYR A 77 -8.28 -2.93 -3.73
N TYR A 78 -9.20 -3.80 -4.14
CA TYR A 78 -8.94 -5.24 -4.25
C TYR A 78 -8.09 -5.47 -5.49
N ILE A 79 -6.83 -5.83 -5.27
CA ILE A 79 -5.83 -5.92 -6.31
C ILE A 79 -5.89 -7.32 -6.90
N ASP A 80 -5.98 -7.41 -8.23
CA ASP A 80 -5.79 -8.69 -8.90
C ASP A 80 -4.30 -9.06 -8.84
N VAL A 81 -4.01 -10.06 -8.02
CA VAL A 81 -2.65 -10.58 -7.79
C VAL A 81 -2.50 -12.03 -8.23
N GLY A 82 -3.48 -12.55 -8.98
CA GLY A 82 -3.56 -13.97 -9.35
C GLY A 82 -3.96 -14.85 -8.17
N GLN A 83 -2.96 -15.37 -7.44
CA GLN A 83 -3.17 -16.23 -6.26
C GLN A 83 -2.78 -15.49 -4.97
N GLY A 84 -3.56 -15.74 -3.92
CA GLY A 84 -3.46 -15.09 -2.62
C GLY A 84 -4.27 -13.80 -2.58
N ASP A 85 -3.90 -12.89 -1.68
CA ASP A 85 -4.63 -11.66 -1.43
C ASP A 85 -3.78 -10.41 -1.69
N GLY A 86 -4.45 -9.30 -2.01
CA GLY A 86 -3.84 -7.98 -2.12
C GLY A 86 -4.89 -6.89 -1.98
N LEU A 87 -4.73 -6.02 -0.97
CA LEU A 87 -5.68 -4.94 -0.68
C LEU A 87 -4.94 -3.67 -0.31
N LEU A 88 -5.16 -2.61 -1.09
CA LEU A 88 -4.77 -1.25 -0.72
C LEU A 88 -6.00 -0.50 -0.21
N ILE A 89 -5.92 0.04 1.00
CA ILE A 89 -6.93 0.91 1.59
C ILE A 89 -6.36 2.31 1.66
N LYS A 90 -7.14 3.30 1.21
CA LYS A 90 -6.85 4.71 1.44
C LYS A 90 -7.93 5.30 2.35
N THR A 91 -7.51 5.94 3.44
CA THR A 91 -8.42 6.56 4.41
C THR A 91 -8.84 7.97 3.95
N PRO A 92 -9.92 8.55 4.54
CA PRO A 92 -10.28 9.95 4.30
C PRO A 92 -9.14 10.93 4.58
N ASP A 93 -8.25 10.65 5.54
CA ASP A 93 -7.09 11.49 5.87
C ASP A 93 -5.89 11.29 4.92
N PHE A 94 -6.09 10.57 3.81
CA PHE A 94 -5.07 10.24 2.80
C PHE A 94 -3.94 9.36 3.36
N GLN A 95 -4.24 8.51 4.32
CA GLN A 95 -3.32 7.49 4.81
C GLN A 95 -3.56 6.16 4.09
N HIS A 96 -2.51 5.37 3.93
CA HIS A 96 -2.57 4.12 3.18
C HIS A 96 -2.25 2.92 4.06
N ILE A 97 -3.03 1.86 3.89
CA ILE A 97 -2.83 0.55 4.50
C ILE A 97 -2.74 -0.45 3.37
N LEU A 98 -1.65 -1.21 3.32
CA LEU A 98 -1.48 -2.32 2.36
C LEU A 98 -1.55 -3.64 3.11
N ILE A 99 -2.40 -4.55 2.65
CA ILE A 99 -2.59 -5.90 3.22
C ILE A 99 -2.28 -6.91 2.13
N ASP A 100 -1.27 -7.74 2.39
CA ASP A 100 -0.77 -8.75 1.45
C ASP A 100 -0.42 -8.19 0.06
N GLY A 101 0.01 -9.05 -0.86
CA GLY A 101 0.41 -8.61 -2.18
C GLY A 101 0.59 -9.69 -3.25
N GLY A 102 0.07 -10.90 -3.07
CA GLY A 102 0.25 -11.97 -4.04
C GLY A 102 1.64 -12.61 -4.04
N TRP A 103 1.87 -13.48 -5.03
CA TRP A 103 3.20 -13.99 -5.37
C TRP A 103 4.16 -12.88 -5.83
N PRO A 104 5.49 -13.04 -5.65
CA PRO A 104 6.47 -12.14 -6.22
C PRO A 104 6.41 -12.17 -7.75
N ARG A 105 6.79 -11.06 -8.40
CA ARG A 105 6.70 -10.89 -9.87
C ARG A 105 7.35 -12.02 -10.63
N THR A 106 8.50 -12.50 -10.16
CA THR A 106 9.28 -13.59 -10.78
C THR A 106 8.54 -14.92 -10.84
N SER A 107 7.46 -15.06 -10.06
CA SER A 107 6.63 -16.26 -9.98
C SER A 107 5.24 -16.06 -10.59
N GLN A 108 5.00 -14.92 -11.26
CA GLN A 108 3.74 -14.62 -11.94
C GLN A 108 3.91 -14.56 -13.45
N ASP A 109 2.97 -15.17 -14.19
CA ASP A 109 2.98 -15.14 -15.66
C ASP A 109 2.90 -13.72 -16.23
N ALA A 110 2.15 -12.84 -15.55
CA ALA A 110 2.02 -11.44 -15.94
C ALA A 110 3.26 -10.58 -15.59
N GLY A 111 4.17 -11.12 -14.76
CA GLY A 111 5.29 -10.37 -14.19
C GLY A 111 4.87 -9.20 -13.30
N LYS A 112 3.63 -9.22 -12.78
CA LYS A 112 3.02 -8.13 -12.00
C LYS A 112 2.30 -8.66 -10.77
N ASN A 113 2.25 -7.85 -9.72
CA ASN A 113 1.52 -8.13 -8.49
C ASN A 113 1.07 -6.82 -7.81
N ALA A 114 0.82 -6.86 -6.50
CA ALA A 114 0.40 -5.66 -5.76
C ALA A 114 1.42 -4.51 -5.81
N ALA A 115 2.71 -4.80 -5.92
CA ALA A 115 3.75 -3.77 -6.01
C ALA A 115 3.50 -2.85 -7.21
N ASP A 116 3.16 -3.42 -8.36
CA ASP A 116 2.92 -2.68 -9.61
C ASP A 116 1.68 -1.79 -9.53
N PHE A 117 0.60 -2.31 -8.95
CA PHE A 117 -0.61 -1.52 -8.77
C PHE A 117 -0.39 -0.37 -7.79
N VAL A 118 0.25 -0.63 -6.65
CA VAL A 118 0.53 0.38 -5.63
C VAL A 118 1.46 1.45 -6.20
N ASP A 119 2.52 1.06 -6.89
CA ASP A 119 3.43 1.98 -7.57
C ASP A 119 2.70 2.85 -8.60
N TRP A 120 1.90 2.23 -9.47
CA TRP A 120 1.09 2.97 -10.44
C TRP A 120 0.13 3.96 -9.76
N LYS A 121 -0.54 3.53 -8.69
CA LYS A 121 -1.50 4.36 -7.96
C LYS A 121 -0.83 5.59 -7.36
N PHE A 122 0.34 5.43 -6.75
CA PHE A 122 1.08 6.55 -6.18
C PHE A 122 1.74 7.42 -7.25
N PHE A 123 2.45 6.81 -8.19
CA PHE A 123 3.24 7.54 -9.16
C PHE A 123 2.38 8.22 -10.23
N HIS A 124 1.49 7.46 -10.87
CA HIS A 124 0.71 7.95 -12.01
C HIS A 124 -0.55 8.66 -11.52
N ASP A 125 -1.37 8.02 -10.70
CA ASP A 125 -2.70 8.56 -10.35
C ASP A 125 -2.62 9.71 -9.33
N TYR A 126 -1.93 9.49 -8.21
CA TYR A 126 -1.73 10.53 -7.20
C TYR A 126 -0.64 11.55 -7.55
N ALA A 127 0.17 11.28 -8.58
CA ALA A 127 1.28 12.14 -8.99
C ALA A 127 2.30 12.41 -7.86
N VAL A 128 2.61 11.40 -7.04
CA VAL A 128 3.62 11.47 -5.97
C VAL A 128 4.78 10.51 -6.24
N ASP A 129 5.99 10.88 -5.81
CA ASP A 129 7.20 10.09 -6.10
C ASP A 129 7.58 9.10 -4.99
N GLN A 130 6.79 9.00 -3.92
CA GLN A 130 7.11 8.17 -2.75
C GLN A 130 5.86 7.45 -2.28
N ILE A 131 6.00 6.15 -2.02
CA ILE A 131 4.95 5.35 -1.40
C ILE A 131 5.06 5.50 0.12
N GLU A 132 4.05 6.10 0.75
CA GLU A 132 3.98 6.22 2.22
C GLU A 132 2.83 5.36 2.75
N LEU A 133 3.18 4.27 3.44
CA LEU A 133 2.23 3.34 4.07
C LEU A 133 2.21 3.55 5.59
N GLU A 134 1.05 3.94 6.12
CA GLU A 134 0.83 4.04 7.56
C GLU A 134 0.85 2.64 8.20
N ALA A 135 0.38 1.63 7.46
CA ALA A 135 0.51 0.24 7.83
C ALA A 135 0.77 -0.65 6.60
N MET A 136 1.64 -1.63 6.78
CA MET A 136 1.78 -2.78 5.88
C MET A 136 1.49 -4.04 6.71
N ILE A 137 0.59 -4.88 6.23
CA ILE A 137 0.09 -6.03 6.98
C ILE A 137 0.32 -7.28 6.14
N CYS A 138 0.95 -8.29 6.76
CA CYS A 138 1.11 -9.61 6.18
C CYS A 138 0.28 -10.61 6.98
N SER A 139 -0.73 -11.20 6.35
CA SER A 139 -1.69 -12.08 7.01
C SER A 139 -1.03 -13.36 7.54
N HIS A 140 -0.13 -13.97 6.76
CA HIS A 140 0.61 -15.18 7.13
C HIS A 140 1.84 -15.42 6.23
N ASN A 141 2.57 -16.49 6.50
CA ASN A 141 3.90 -16.77 5.93
C ASN A 141 3.90 -17.59 4.64
N ASP A 142 2.78 -17.62 3.91
CA ASP A 142 2.70 -18.22 2.58
C ASP A 142 3.03 -17.18 1.50
N GLN A 143 3.79 -17.58 0.49
CA GLN A 143 4.47 -16.67 -0.42
C GLN A 143 3.54 -15.96 -1.39
N ASP A 144 2.38 -16.54 -1.65
CA ASP A 144 1.27 -15.90 -2.35
C ASP A 144 0.60 -14.77 -1.55
N HIS A 145 1.01 -14.51 -0.32
CA HIS A 145 0.51 -13.36 0.45
C HIS A 145 1.55 -12.26 0.63
N TYR A 146 2.83 -12.59 0.84
CA TYR A 146 3.86 -11.57 1.10
C TYR A 146 4.73 -11.21 -0.11
N GLY A 147 4.62 -11.91 -1.24
CA GLY A 147 5.47 -11.71 -2.41
C GLY A 147 5.47 -10.27 -2.94
N GLY A 148 4.29 -9.68 -3.17
CA GLY A 148 4.22 -8.27 -3.58
C GLY A 148 4.64 -7.26 -2.52
N LEU A 149 4.50 -7.59 -1.22
CA LEU A 149 5.06 -6.78 -0.14
C LEU A 149 6.59 -6.80 -0.16
N TRP A 150 7.17 -7.97 -0.44
CA TRP A 150 8.61 -8.14 -0.60
C TRP A 150 9.11 -7.33 -1.80
N ASP A 151 8.45 -7.41 -2.95
CA ASP A 151 8.87 -6.67 -4.16
C ASP A 151 8.87 -5.15 -3.93
N LEU A 152 7.92 -4.61 -3.17
CA LEU A 152 7.92 -3.18 -2.78
C LEU A 152 9.12 -2.80 -1.89
N LEU A 153 9.53 -3.69 -0.99
CA LEU A 153 10.60 -3.40 -0.03
C LEU A 153 11.99 -3.81 -0.53
N ASN A 154 12.08 -4.59 -1.62
CA ASN A 154 13.33 -5.12 -2.11
C ASN A 154 14.06 -4.09 -2.99
N PRO A 155 15.27 -3.62 -2.61
CA PRO A 155 16.03 -2.66 -3.42
C PRO A 155 16.35 -3.17 -4.83
N GLU A 156 16.43 -4.48 -5.01
CA GLU A 156 16.70 -5.13 -6.29
C GLU A 156 15.53 -5.00 -7.28
N GLN A 157 14.35 -4.62 -6.81
CA GLN A 157 13.13 -4.45 -7.62
C GLN A 157 12.83 -2.97 -7.92
N VAL A 158 13.69 -2.04 -7.47
CA VAL A 158 13.45 -0.59 -7.58
C VAL A 158 13.49 -0.11 -9.03
N GLU A 159 14.26 -0.74 -9.92
CA GLU A 159 14.28 -0.34 -11.33
C GLU A 159 12.98 -0.66 -12.08
N ASP A 160 12.17 -1.57 -11.54
CA ASP A 160 10.85 -1.92 -12.08
C ASP A 160 9.73 -1.01 -11.53
N LEU A 161 10.05 -0.04 -10.67
CA LEU A 161 9.11 0.87 -10.02
C LEU A 161 9.34 2.32 -10.48
N ASP A 162 8.26 3.06 -10.75
CA ASP A 162 8.34 4.47 -11.10
C ASP A 162 8.55 5.37 -9.87
N THR A 163 8.05 4.94 -8.70
CA THR A 163 8.29 5.67 -7.44
C THR A 163 9.74 5.55 -6.99
N LYS A 164 10.22 6.60 -6.31
CA LYS A 164 11.60 6.70 -5.81
C LYS A 164 11.83 5.92 -4.51
N GLY A 165 10.84 5.19 -4.01
CA GLY A 165 10.97 4.39 -2.80
C GLY A 165 9.70 4.25 -1.98
N VAL A 166 9.80 3.35 -0.99
CA VAL A 166 8.72 2.94 -0.10
C VAL A 166 9.10 3.26 1.34
N ARG A 167 8.16 3.84 2.08
CA ARG A 167 8.26 4.14 3.51
C ARG A 167 7.10 3.47 4.23
N VAL A 168 7.43 2.75 5.29
CA VAL A 168 6.45 2.03 6.11
C VAL A 168 6.55 2.55 7.53
N LYS A 169 5.43 2.92 8.14
CA LYS A 169 5.41 3.37 9.52
C LYS A 169 5.31 2.18 10.47
N ASN A 170 4.30 1.35 10.23
CA ASN A 170 4.02 0.16 11.03
C ASN A 170 3.92 -1.06 10.12
N PHE A 171 4.56 -2.16 10.53
CA PHE A 171 4.42 -3.46 9.91
C PHE A 171 3.76 -4.44 10.88
N TYR A 172 2.73 -5.12 10.40
CA TYR A 172 1.95 -6.05 11.19
C TYR A 172 1.98 -7.45 10.59
N HIS A 173 1.99 -8.48 11.44
CA HIS A 173 1.93 -9.87 10.99
C HIS A 173 1.31 -10.83 12.02
N ALA A 174 1.01 -12.07 11.63
CA ALA A 174 0.40 -13.07 12.52
C ALA A 174 1.35 -13.70 13.57
N GLY A 175 2.65 -13.39 13.54
CA GLY A 175 3.63 -13.96 14.47
C GLY A 175 4.23 -15.30 14.06
N LEU A 176 3.51 -16.10 13.25
CA LEU A 176 3.98 -17.38 12.73
C LEU A 176 5.07 -17.17 11.65
N GLY A 177 5.94 -18.16 11.48
CA GLY A 177 6.95 -18.11 10.44
C GLY A 177 7.53 -19.47 10.10
N TRP A 178 8.24 -19.52 8.97
CA TRP A 178 9.05 -20.67 8.59
C TRP A 178 10.38 -20.66 9.34
N TRP A 179 10.62 -21.68 10.17
CA TRP A 179 11.84 -21.87 10.96
C TRP A 179 12.74 -22.95 10.37
N LYS A 180 14.04 -22.87 10.68
CA LYS A 180 15.01 -23.93 10.39
C LYS A 180 15.99 -24.20 11.54
N LYS A 181 16.45 -25.44 11.59
CA LYS A 181 17.56 -25.94 12.43
C LYS A 181 18.27 -27.07 11.69
N GLY A 182 19.55 -26.91 11.39
CA GLY A 182 20.25 -27.76 10.43
C GLY A 182 19.52 -27.76 9.08
N SER A 183 19.20 -28.95 8.58
CA SER A 183 18.45 -29.15 7.33
C SER A 183 16.92 -29.15 7.49
N LYS A 184 16.40 -29.17 8.72
CA LYS A 184 14.96 -29.25 8.98
C LYS A 184 14.32 -27.87 8.82
N LYS A 185 13.24 -27.77 8.02
CA LYS A 185 12.36 -26.59 7.91
C LYS A 185 10.96 -26.94 8.45
N TRP A 186 10.36 -26.08 9.27
CA TRP A 186 9.02 -26.31 9.85
C TRP A 186 8.37 -24.99 10.36
N LEU A 187 7.12 -25.05 10.84
CA LEU A 187 6.38 -23.88 11.35
C LEU A 187 6.66 -23.52 12.83
N GLY A 188 7.66 -24.14 13.44
CA GLY A 188 7.96 -23.97 14.86
C GLY A 188 7.46 -25.11 15.74
N GLU A 189 7.94 -25.13 16.98
CA GLU A 189 7.45 -26.07 18.00
C GLU A 189 5.95 -25.84 18.26
N TYR A 190 5.26 -26.91 18.62
CA TYR A 190 3.84 -26.88 18.93
C TYR A 190 3.53 -27.62 20.23
N HIS A 191 2.49 -27.16 20.93
CA HIS A 191 2.03 -27.77 22.17
C HIS A 191 0.54 -28.15 22.05
N PRO A 192 0.19 -29.42 22.31
CA PRO A 192 -1.20 -29.83 22.38
C PRO A 192 -1.85 -29.36 23.68
N LYS A 193 -3.08 -28.84 23.60
CA LYS A 193 -3.91 -28.49 24.75
C LYS A 193 -5.38 -28.69 24.39
N THR A 194 -6.11 -29.47 25.22
CA THR A 194 -7.56 -29.67 25.10
C THR A 194 -8.06 -30.05 23.68
N GLY A 195 -7.37 -30.96 23.00
CA GLY A 195 -7.74 -31.42 21.65
C GLY A 195 -7.28 -30.51 20.51
N GLU A 196 -6.64 -29.38 20.83
CA GLU A 196 -6.09 -28.43 19.86
C GLU A 196 -4.56 -28.40 19.95
N THR A 197 -3.91 -27.89 18.91
CA THR A 197 -2.45 -27.78 18.83
C THR A 197 -2.07 -26.33 18.54
N PHE A 198 -1.14 -25.79 19.32
CA PHE A 198 -0.75 -24.39 19.27
C PHE A 198 0.73 -24.25 18.94
N PHE A 199 1.07 -23.46 17.93
CA PHE A 199 2.45 -23.04 17.69
C PHE A 199 2.90 -22.09 18.80
N THR A 200 4.08 -22.33 19.37
CA THR A 200 4.64 -21.52 20.46
C THR A 200 5.71 -20.50 20.08
N PRO A 201 6.52 -20.67 19.01
CA PRO A 201 7.48 -19.64 18.61
C PRO A 201 6.79 -18.58 17.74
N LEU A 202 6.01 -17.72 18.39
CA LEU A 202 5.40 -16.55 17.75
C LEU A 202 6.30 -15.32 17.97
N MET A 203 6.63 -14.63 16.89
CA MET A 203 7.42 -13.40 16.97
C MET A 203 6.48 -12.23 17.24
N GLY A 204 6.70 -11.53 18.36
CA GLY A 204 5.80 -10.48 18.84
C GLY A 204 6.16 -9.07 18.36
N ASP A 205 7.45 -8.79 18.21
CA ASP A 205 7.97 -7.45 17.94
C ASP A 205 9.24 -7.47 17.07
N ARG A 206 9.75 -6.27 16.78
CA ARG A 206 10.98 -6.05 16.01
C ARG A 206 12.21 -6.76 16.59
N ASN A 207 12.37 -6.80 17.91
CA ASN A 207 13.54 -7.42 18.54
C ASN A 207 13.47 -8.94 18.39
N ALA A 208 12.28 -9.53 18.52
CA ALA A 208 12.05 -10.95 18.27
C ALA A 208 12.38 -11.32 16.82
N ILE A 209 11.99 -10.50 15.84
CA ILE A 209 12.35 -10.69 14.42
C ILE A 209 13.87 -10.62 14.24
N ILE A 210 14.54 -9.59 14.77
CA ILE A 210 16.00 -9.44 14.65
C ILE A 210 16.73 -10.64 15.24
N ALA A 211 16.30 -11.12 16.41
CA ALA A 211 16.88 -12.30 17.03
C ALA A 211 16.68 -13.55 16.15
N ALA A 212 15.48 -13.72 15.58
CA ALA A 212 15.13 -14.83 14.72
C ALA A 212 15.82 -14.80 13.33
N LEU A 213 16.26 -13.63 12.86
CA LEU A 213 17.09 -13.47 11.66
C LEU A 213 18.58 -13.74 11.90
N GLY A 214 19.00 -13.86 13.16
CA GLY A 214 20.38 -14.10 13.55
C GLY A 214 20.93 -15.46 13.12
N ASN A 215 22.13 -15.78 13.64
CA ASN A 215 22.81 -17.05 13.34
C ASN A 215 22.48 -18.19 14.31
N ASN A 216 21.79 -17.90 15.42
CA ASN A 216 21.43 -18.90 16.42
C ASN A 216 20.22 -19.72 15.94
N GLU A 217 20.27 -21.04 16.08
CA GLU A 217 19.16 -21.91 15.71
C GLU A 217 18.23 -22.24 16.90
N PRO A 218 16.92 -22.37 16.68
CA PRO A 218 16.22 -22.23 15.40
C PRO A 218 16.11 -20.77 14.94
N ARG A 219 16.21 -20.53 13.63
CA ARG A 219 16.11 -19.21 12.99
C ARG A 219 15.11 -19.20 11.84
N LEU A 220 14.72 -18.02 11.36
CA LEU A 220 13.87 -17.90 10.18
C LEU A 220 14.53 -18.52 8.93
N ALA A 221 13.68 -19.06 8.05
CA ALA A 221 14.09 -19.89 6.93
C ALA A 221 13.61 -19.35 5.59
N GLY A 222 14.46 -19.52 4.57
CA GLY A 222 14.12 -19.28 3.17
C GLY A 222 13.77 -17.83 2.86
N GLU A 223 12.91 -17.65 1.87
CA GLU A 223 12.40 -16.37 1.38
C GLU A 223 11.67 -15.57 2.47
N TRP A 224 10.99 -16.25 3.39
CA TRP A 224 10.37 -15.60 4.54
C TRP A 224 11.37 -14.85 5.42
N ALA A 225 12.58 -15.40 5.61
CA ALA A 225 13.66 -14.71 6.31
C ALA A 225 14.18 -13.50 5.50
N GLN A 226 14.28 -13.64 4.17
CA GLN A 226 14.74 -12.57 3.29
C GLN A 226 13.75 -11.41 3.26
N PHE A 227 12.45 -11.70 3.19
CA PHE A 227 11.39 -10.71 3.33
C PHE A 227 11.49 -9.96 4.66
N PHE A 228 11.64 -10.67 5.78
CA PHE A 228 11.78 -10.02 7.08
C PHE A 228 13.07 -9.18 7.24
N GLN A 229 14.16 -9.51 6.53
CA GLN A 229 15.32 -8.62 6.45
C GLN A 229 14.93 -7.27 5.85
N ARG A 230 14.16 -7.27 4.76
CA ARG A 230 13.66 -6.04 4.12
C ARG A 230 12.70 -5.26 5.01
N VAL A 231 11.81 -5.96 5.73
CA VAL A 231 10.93 -5.34 6.73
C VAL A 231 11.75 -4.64 7.83
N VAL A 232 12.79 -5.29 8.36
CA VAL A 232 13.67 -4.69 9.37
C VAL A 232 14.44 -3.50 8.80
N GLU A 233 14.89 -3.55 7.55
CA GLU A 233 15.62 -2.45 6.90
C GLU A 233 14.73 -1.23 6.58
N SER A 234 13.42 -1.44 6.44
CA SER A 234 12.45 -0.39 6.12
C SER A 234 12.34 0.69 7.21
N LYS A 235 11.98 1.90 6.78
CA LYS A 235 11.92 3.09 7.63
C LYS A 235 10.72 3.97 7.30
N TRP A 236 10.36 4.82 8.27
CA TRP A 236 9.41 5.90 8.07
C TRP A 236 10.07 7.20 7.58
N LYS A 237 9.25 8.18 7.19
CA LYS A 237 9.72 9.46 6.62
C LYS A 237 10.62 10.30 7.52
N ASN A 238 10.60 10.08 8.83
CA ASN A 238 11.52 10.69 9.79
C ASN A 238 12.80 9.87 10.01
N ASN A 239 13.10 8.92 9.11
CA ASN A 239 14.24 8.01 9.15
C ASN A 239 14.26 7.09 10.40
N GLN A 240 13.14 7.02 11.15
CA GLN A 240 12.99 6.04 12.21
C GLN A 240 12.71 4.65 11.61
N PRO A 241 13.22 3.58 12.23
CA PRO A 241 12.89 2.23 11.79
C PRO A 241 11.38 1.97 11.85
N THR A 242 10.87 1.22 10.87
CA THR A 242 9.48 0.73 10.89
C THR A 242 9.20 -0.03 12.18
N THR A 243 8.08 0.27 12.84
CA THR A 243 7.62 -0.52 13.99
C THR A 243 7.15 -1.89 13.49
N ILE A 244 7.37 -2.94 14.26
CA ILE A 244 6.94 -4.30 13.89
C ILE A 244 6.16 -4.86 15.07
N GLN A 245 4.93 -5.30 14.82
CA GLN A 245 4.06 -5.86 15.85
C GLN A 245 3.29 -7.06 15.33
N ARG A 246 3.15 -8.07 16.18
CA ARG A 246 2.22 -9.16 15.94
C ARG A 246 0.80 -8.67 16.21
N LEU A 247 -0.13 -8.97 15.30
CA LEU A 247 -1.56 -8.78 15.57
C LEU A 247 -2.13 -10.02 16.24
N SER A 248 -2.84 -9.81 17.33
CA SER A 248 -3.51 -10.89 18.03
C SER A 248 -4.84 -10.46 18.65
N HIS A 249 -5.73 -11.44 18.87
CA HIS A 249 -7.04 -11.20 19.51
C HIS A 249 -6.94 -10.74 20.98
N VAL A 250 -5.73 -10.72 21.56
CA VAL A 250 -5.42 -10.37 22.96
C VAL A 250 -4.50 -9.16 23.04
N ASP A 251 -4.45 -8.32 22.01
CA ASP A 251 -3.78 -7.02 22.12
C ASP A 251 -4.64 -6.11 23.02
N GLU A 252 -4.61 -6.40 24.32
CA GLU A 252 -5.15 -5.54 25.37
C GLU A 252 -4.33 -4.25 25.32
N THR A 253 -5.04 -3.16 25.03
CA THR A 253 -4.57 -1.80 25.28
C THR A 253 -4.15 -1.68 26.74
N ASN A 254 -2.84 -1.70 26.99
CA ASN A 254 -2.27 -1.12 28.22
C ASN A 254 -2.27 0.40 28.12
#